data_AF-A0A7K9U9L5-F1
#
_entry.id   AF-A0A7K9U9L5-F1
#
_cell.length_a   1.000
_cell.length_b   1.000
_cell.length_c   1.000
_cell.angle_alpha   90.00
_cell.angle_beta   90.00
_cell.angle_gamma   90.00
#
_symmetry.space_group_name_H-M   'P 1'
#
loop_
_entity.id
_entity.type
_entity.pdbx_description
1 polymer ?
#
loop_
_entity_poly.entity_id
_entity_poly.type
_entity_poly.pdbx_seq_one_letter_code
_entity_poly.pdbx_strand_id
1 'polypeptide(L)'
;SAGGRPCNAKDFGHGSLVCVCSATYCDTLDPLVLPAPGTYVKYESSKAGKRLERSEGSFQRNAETPDFHLTLDTAQRCQKVKGFGIEYNLIRVPMASTDFSVRLYTYADAEGDFELKHFNLTEEDTRMKV
;
A
#
# COMPACT_ATOMS: atom_id res chain seq x y z
N SER A 1 -3.52 24.63 -2.41
CA SER A 1 -3.44 23.16 -2.35
C SER A 1 -1.99 22.78 -2.14
N ALA A 2 -1.64 22.04 -1.08
CA ALA A 2 -0.26 21.58 -0.90
C ALA A 2 0.01 20.49 -1.96
N GLY A 3 0.99 20.71 -2.84
CA GLY A 3 1.44 19.69 -3.80
C GLY A 3 2.09 18.49 -3.11
N GLY A 4 2.48 17.50 -3.90
CA GLY A 4 3.18 16.30 -3.46
C GLY A 4 4.48 16.64 -2.72
N ARG A 5 4.76 15.91 -1.65
CA ARG A 5 6.01 16.03 -0.88
C ARG A 5 6.97 14.93 -1.34
N PRO A 6 8.24 15.26 -1.65
CA PRO A 6 9.20 14.25 -2.12
C PRO A 6 9.59 13.27 -1.00
N CYS A 7 10.19 12.15 -1.38
CA CYS A 7 10.76 11.19 -0.44
C CYS A 7 11.95 11.80 0.34
N ASN A 8 11.91 11.72 1.68
CA ASN A 8 13.08 11.98 2.51
C ASN A 8 13.97 10.73 2.57
N ALA A 9 14.89 10.64 1.61
CA ALA A 9 15.66 9.43 1.36
C ALA A 9 16.70 9.12 2.45
N LYS A 10 16.77 7.84 2.85
CA LYS A 10 17.83 7.30 3.70
C LYS A 10 18.28 5.92 3.23
N ASP A 11 19.59 5.74 3.06
CA ASP A 11 20.17 4.44 2.70
C ASP A 11 20.72 3.73 3.95
N PHE A 12 20.48 2.42 4.03
CA PHE A 12 20.93 1.53 5.10
C PHE A 12 21.89 0.44 4.58
N GLY A 13 22.34 0.52 3.31
CA GLY A 13 23.31 -0.42 2.73
C GLY A 13 22.69 -1.67 2.09
N HIS A 14 21.37 -1.70 1.89
CA HIS A 14 20.65 -2.85 1.31
C HIS A 14 20.35 -2.68 -0.18
N GLY A 15 21.10 -1.81 -0.86
CA GLY A 15 21.02 -1.60 -2.30
C GLY A 15 19.85 -0.71 -2.76
N SER A 16 19.09 -0.10 -1.85
CA SER A 16 18.09 0.92 -2.17
C SER A 16 17.80 1.74 -0.92
N LEU A 17 17.28 2.94 -1.11
CA LEU A 17 16.89 3.85 -0.02
C LEU A 17 15.48 3.56 0.52
N VAL A 18 15.19 4.05 1.71
CA VAL A 18 13.83 4.17 2.27
C VAL A 18 13.39 5.63 2.32
N CYS A 19 12.08 5.88 2.37
CA CYS A 19 11.52 7.20 2.63
C CYS A 19 11.22 7.33 4.12
N VAL A 20 11.89 8.28 4.78
CA VAL A 20 11.77 8.47 6.23
C VAL A 20 10.56 9.35 6.53
N CYS A 21 9.60 8.80 7.25
CA CYS A 21 8.47 9.55 7.80
C CYS A 21 8.64 9.81 9.31
N SER A 22 8.05 10.90 9.77
CA SER A 22 8.04 11.39 11.15
C SER A 22 6.70 12.05 11.45
N ALA A 23 6.48 12.50 12.70
CA ALA A 23 5.24 13.16 13.11
C ALA A 23 4.91 14.43 12.28
N THR A 24 5.91 15.08 11.69
CA THR A 24 5.72 16.33 10.92
C THR A 24 6.00 16.17 9.42
N TYR A 25 6.44 14.99 8.98
CA TYR A 25 6.88 14.77 7.61
C TYR A 25 6.58 13.37 7.11
N CYS A 26 5.96 13.28 5.94
CA CYS A 26 5.93 12.08 5.13
C CYS A 26 5.74 12.51 3.67
N ASP A 27 6.28 11.72 2.74
CA ASP A 27 6.09 11.94 1.30
C ASP A 27 4.63 11.72 0.91
N THR A 28 4.19 12.49 -0.09
CA THR A 28 2.80 12.44 -0.57
C THR A 28 2.80 12.62 -2.08
N LEU A 29 1.83 12.00 -2.75
CA LEU A 29 1.62 12.22 -4.17
C LEU A 29 0.83 13.50 -4.41
N ASP A 30 1.03 14.10 -5.57
CA ASP A 30 0.11 15.12 -6.07
C ASP A 30 -1.30 14.54 -6.24
N PRO A 31 -2.35 15.36 -6.07
CA PRO A 31 -3.71 14.96 -6.41
C PRO A 31 -3.78 14.44 -7.86
N LEU A 32 -4.45 13.30 -8.06
CA LEU A 32 -4.59 12.72 -9.40
C LEU A 32 -5.49 13.60 -10.28
N VAL A 33 -4.95 13.96 -11.45
CA VAL A 33 -5.68 14.66 -12.52
C VAL A 33 -5.52 13.84 -13.79
N LEU A 34 -6.63 13.62 -14.51
CA LEU A 34 -6.60 12.93 -15.78
C LEU A 34 -5.82 13.77 -16.82
N PRO A 35 -4.88 13.17 -17.57
CA PRO A 35 -4.16 13.87 -18.63
C PRO A 35 -5.10 14.26 -19.77
N ALA A 36 -4.72 15.29 -20.53
CA ALA A 36 -5.46 15.69 -21.72
C ALA A 36 -5.44 14.56 -22.78
N PRO A 37 -6.49 14.42 -23.61
CA PRO A 37 -6.49 13.44 -24.70
C PRO A 37 -5.23 13.57 -25.58
N GLY A 38 -4.60 12.42 -25.90
CA GLY A 38 -3.33 12.40 -26.65
C GLY A 38 -2.07 12.50 -25.78
N THR A 39 -2.21 12.61 -24.45
CA THR A 39 -1.10 12.56 -23.49
C THR A 39 -1.27 11.44 -22.47
N TYR A 40 -0.18 11.11 -21.78
CA TYR A 40 -0.16 10.11 -20.72
C TYR A 40 0.67 10.59 -19.52
N VAL A 41 0.37 10.03 -18.35
CA VAL A 41 1.17 10.20 -17.13
C VAL A 41 1.92 8.90 -16.86
N LYS A 42 3.21 9.01 -16.54
CA LYS A 42 4.08 7.90 -16.15
C LYS A 42 4.56 8.11 -14.72
N TYR A 43 4.42 7.06 -13.90
CA TYR A 43 5.01 6.99 -12.56
C TYR A 43 6.19 6.03 -12.56
N GLU A 44 7.33 6.47 -12.03
CA GLU A 44 8.56 5.69 -12.03
C GLU A 44 9.09 5.49 -10.61
N SER A 45 9.41 4.25 -10.27
CA SER A 45 10.16 3.88 -9.07
C SER A 45 11.40 3.11 -9.48
N SER A 46 12.54 3.41 -8.86
CA SER A 46 13.82 2.80 -9.24
C SER A 46 14.68 2.48 -8.03
N LYS A 47 15.58 1.50 -8.19
CA LYS A 47 16.61 1.16 -7.20
C LYS A 47 17.52 2.36 -6.89
N ALA A 48 17.78 3.19 -7.90
CA ALA A 48 18.59 4.41 -7.78
C ALA A 48 17.92 5.52 -6.94
N GLY A 49 16.60 5.43 -6.67
CA GLY A 49 15.96 6.31 -5.70
C GLY A 49 14.71 7.03 -6.17
N LYS A 50 14.24 6.82 -7.41
CA LYS A 50 12.92 7.36 -7.81
C LYS A 50 11.82 6.70 -7.00
N ARG A 51 10.85 7.48 -6.55
CA ARG A 51 9.76 7.04 -5.65
C ARG A 51 8.44 7.59 -6.18
N LEU A 52 7.77 6.79 -7.01
CA LEU A 52 6.55 7.18 -7.74
C LEU A 52 6.69 8.57 -8.39
N GLU A 53 7.85 8.82 -9.00
CA GLU A 53 8.15 10.09 -9.65
C GLU A 53 7.24 10.26 -10.87
N ARG A 54 6.49 11.37 -10.91
CA ARG A 54 5.53 11.66 -11.96
C ARG A 54 6.22 12.34 -13.14
N SER A 55 5.90 11.89 -14.35
CA SER A 55 6.28 12.52 -15.62
C SER A 55 5.13 12.43 -16.62
N GLU A 56 5.17 13.25 -17.66
CA GLU A 56 4.16 13.29 -18.73
C GLU A 56 4.79 13.04 -20.09
N GLY A 57 4.01 12.49 -21.01
CA GLY A 57 4.41 12.31 -22.41
C GLY A 57 3.21 12.36 -23.36
N SER A 58 3.48 12.33 -24.65
CA SER A 58 2.47 12.38 -25.71
C SER A 58 2.47 11.12 -26.56
N PHE A 59 1.31 10.75 -27.07
CA PHE A 59 1.19 9.66 -28.03
C PHE A 59 1.64 10.11 -29.41
N GLN A 60 2.48 9.29 -30.04
CA GLN A 60 2.86 9.46 -31.43
C GLN A 60 1.94 8.60 -32.31
N ARG A 61 1.51 9.14 -33.45
CA ARG A 61 0.69 8.40 -34.43
C ARG A 61 1.50 7.36 -35.20
N ASN A 62 2.75 7.68 -35.50
CA ASN A 62 3.67 6.83 -36.23
C ASN A 62 4.95 6.75 -35.41
N ALA A 63 5.16 5.63 -34.72
CA ALA A 63 6.42 5.33 -34.08
C ALA A 63 7.27 4.53 -35.08
N GLU A 64 8.53 4.90 -35.28
CA GLU A 64 9.52 3.97 -35.82
C GLU A 64 9.55 2.76 -34.87
N THR A 65 9.29 1.56 -35.39
CA THR A 65 9.18 0.35 -34.57
C THR A 65 10.50 0.10 -33.84
N PRO A 66 10.55 0.30 -32.50
CA PRO A 66 11.70 -0.13 -31.74
C PRO A 66 11.69 -1.66 -31.63
N ASP A 67 12.82 -2.25 -31.23
CA ASP A 67 12.98 -3.71 -31.07
C ASP A 67 11.95 -4.36 -30.11
N PHE A 68 11.30 -3.55 -29.26
CA PHE A 68 10.28 -4.00 -28.32
C PHE A 68 8.99 -3.17 -28.43
N HIS A 69 7.89 -3.82 -28.76
CA HIS A 69 6.58 -3.19 -28.95
C HIS A 69 5.48 -3.93 -28.18
N LEU A 70 4.74 -3.21 -27.34
CA LEU A 70 3.59 -3.74 -26.59
C LEU A 70 2.29 -3.22 -27.20
N THR A 71 1.46 -4.15 -27.70
CA THR A 71 0.14 -3.84 -28.29
C THR A 71 -0.97 -4.18 -27.31
N LEU A 72 -1.86 -3.22 -27.05
CA LEU A 72 -3.05 -3.41 -26.23
C LEU A 72 -4.25 -3.80 -27.11
N ASP A 73 -4.80 -5.00 -26.92
CA ASP A 73 -6.08 -5.40 -27.52
C ASP A 73 -7.22 -5.15 -26.53
N THR A 74 -8.11 -4.21 -26.84
CA THR A 74 -9.26 -3.86 -26.00
C THR A 74 -10.47 -4.78 -26.16
N ALA A 75 -10.49 -5.63 -27.20
CA ALA A 75 -11.55 -6.61 -27.43
C ALA A 75 -11.38 -7.86 -26.56
N GLN A 76 -10.13 -8.23 -26.26
CA GLN A 76 -9.83 -9.31 -25.33
C GLN A 76 -10.09 -8.88 -23.88
N ARG A 77 -11.05 -9.53 -23.22
CA ARG A 77 -11.43 -9.22 -21.83
C ARG A 77 -11.07 -10.36 -20.88
N CYS A 78 -10.57 -10.00 -19.70
CA CYS A 78 -10.20 -10.94 -18.64
C CYS A 78 -10.99 -10.65 -17.34
N GLN A 79 -10.44 -11.02 -16.18
CA GLN A 79 -11.05 -10.79 -14.87
C GLN A 79 -11.23 -9.31 -14.56
N LYS A 80 -12.25 -8.99 -13.77
CA LYS A 80 -12.42 -7.65 -13.19
C LYS A 80 -11.54 -7.51 -11.96
N VAL A 81 -10.77 -6.43 -11.89
CA VAL A 81 -9.99 -6.07 -10.70
C VAL A 81 -10.94 -5.51 -9.64
N LYS A 82 -10.84 -6.02 -8.41
CA LYS A 82 -11.58 -5.50 -7.25
C LYS A 82 -10.86 -4.29 -6.62
N GLY A 83 -9.54 -4.37 -6.48
CA GLY A 83 -8.70 -3.31 -5.92
C GLY A 83 -7.29 -3.81 -5.66
N PHE A 84 -6.46 -2.92 -5.11
CA PHE A 84 -5.10 -3.21 -4.65
C PHE A 84 -4.86 -2.52 -3.31
N GLY A 85 -4.11 -3.15 -2.40
CA GLY A 85 -3.73 -2.60 -1.10
C GLY A 85 -3.56 -3.70 -0.06
N ILE A 86 -3.28 -3.32 1.19
CA ILE A 86 -3.63 -4.14 2.37
C ILE A 86 -5.12 -4.02 2.73
N GLU A 87 -5.87 -3.28 1.90
CA GLU A 87 -7.33 -3.29 1.84
C GLU A 87 -8.00 -2.96 3.18
N TYR A 88 -7.95 -1.71 3.63
CA TYR A 88 -8.91 -1.25 4.64
C TYR A 88 -10.33 -1.07 4.02
N ASN A 89 -10.83 -2.13 3.38
CA ASN A 89 -12.25 -2.46 3.30
C ASN A 89 -12.56 -3.75 4.08
N LEU A 90 -11.52 -4.52 4.46
CA LEU A 90 -11.61 -5.75 5.24
C LEU A 90 -10.46 -5.77 6.26
N ILE A 91 -10.80 -5.68 7.55
CA ILE A 91 -9.82 -5.78 8.64
C ILE A 91 -9.83 -7.21 9.16
N ARG A 92 -8.67 -7.89 9.17
CA ARG A 92 -8.51 -9.15 9.91
C ARG A 92 -8.26 -8.82 11.38
N VAL A 93 -9.25 -9.07 12.23
CA VAL A 93 -9.11 -8.95 13.68
C VAL A 93 -8.80 -10.34 14.25
N PRO A 94 -7.58 -10.60 14.76
CA PRO A 94 -7.30 -11.84 15.46
C PRO A 94 -8.13 -11.93 16.74
N MET A 95 -8.78 -13.08 16.98
CA MET A 95 -9.46 -13.36 18.24
C MET A 95 -8.41 -13.84 19.24
N ALA A 96 -8.17 -13.04 20.29
CA ALA A 96 -7.12 -13.19 21.28
C ALA A 96 -5.68 -13.07 20.70
N SER A 97 -4.72 -13.82 21.24
CA SER A 97 -3.29 -13.72 20.91
C SER A 97 -2.88 -14.44 19.62
N THR A 98 -1.79 -13.98 19.01
CA THR A 98 -1.09 -14.59 17.86
C THR A 98 0.42 -14.54 18.07
N ASP A 99 1.21 -15.06 17.14
CA ASP A 99 2.68 -14.95 17.12
C ASP A 99 3.18 -13.49 17.05
N PHE A 100 2.35 -12.54 16.59
CA PHE A 100 2.63 -11.10 16.61
C PHE A 100 2.11 -10.40 17.88
N SER A 101 1.67 -11.13 18.91
CA SER A 101 1.25 -10.57 20.20
C SER A 101 2.43 -10.54 21.19
N VAL A 102 2.44 -9.55 22.10
CA VAL A 102 3.48 -9.41 23.14
C VAL A 102 3.40 -10.45 24.26
N ARG A 103 2.24 -11.11 24.38
CA ARG A 103 2.01 -12.22 25.32
C ARG A 103 0.97 -13.19 24.76
N LEU A 104 0.96 -14.40 25.30
CA LEU A 104 -0.05 -15.42 25.03
C LEU A 104 -1.24 -15.22 25.96
N TYR A 105 -2.44 -15.22 25.38
CA TYR A 105 -3.71 -15.15 26.11
C TYR A 105 -4.86 -15.68 25.24
N THR A 106 -5.92 -16.17 25.87
CA THR A 106 -7.23 -16.37 25.25
C THR A 106 -8.27 -15.51 25.95
N TYR A 107 -9.51 -15.47 25.45
CA TYR A 107 -10.59 -14.76 26.15
C TYR A 107 -11.15 -15.55 27.34
N ALA A 108 -10.78 -16.83 27.50
CA ALA A 108 -11.33 -17.74 28.50
C ALA A 108 -10.23 -18.64 29.10
N ASP A 109 -9.20 -18.02 29.69
CA ASP A 109 -8.06 -18.73 30.29
C ASP A 109 -8.38 -19.40 31.65
N ALA A 110 -9.60 -19.22 32.18
CA ALA A 110 -10.04 -19.87 33.42
C ALA A 110 -10.28 -21.37 33.19
N GLU A 111 -9.53 -22.21 33.92
CA GLU A 111 -9.65 -23.67 33.80
C GLU A 111 -11.05 -24.17 34.19
N GLY A 112 -11.62 -25.06 33.38
CA GLY A 112 -12.94 -25.63 33.61
C GLY A 112 -14.13 -24.70 33.33
N ASP A 113 -13.91 -23.51 32.76
CA ASP A 113 -14.96 -22.54 32.44
C ASP A 113 -15.72 -22.84 31.14
N PHE A 114 -16.36 -24.02 31.08
CA PHE A 114 -17.15 -24.43 29.91
C PHE A 114 -18.40 -23.57 29.68
N GLU A 115 -18.85 -22.88 30.73
CA GLU A 115 -19.99 -21.96 30.67
C GLU A 115 -19.58 -20.52 30.29
N LEU A 116 -18.29 -20.26 30.08
CA LEU A 116 -17.73 -18.96 29.69
C LEU A 116 -18.07 -17.80 30.65
N LYS A 117 -18.18 -18.09 31.95
CA LYS A 117 -18.51 -17.09 32.98
C LYS A 117 -17.43 -16.04 33.17
N HIS A 118 -16.19 -16.37 32.85
CA HIS A 118 -15.03 -15.50 32.96
C HIS A 118 -14.52 -15.05 31.58
N PHE A 119 -15.31 -15.25 30.52
CA PHE A 119 -14.96 -14.74 29.19
C PHE A 119 -14.83 -13.22 29.23
N ASN A 120 -13.67 -12.70 28.83
CA ASN A 120 -13.45 -11.26 28.77
C ASN A 120 -12.47 -10.84 27.68
N LEU A 121 -12.69 -9.66 27.12
CA LEU A 121 -11.71 -8.99 26.27
C LEU A 121 -10.57 -8.44 27.12
N THR A 122 -9.38 -8.35 26.52
CA THR A 122 -8.20 -7.84 27.20
C THR A 122 -7.93 -6.37 26.83
N GLU A 123 -6.92 -5.78 27.47
CA GLU A 123 -6.49 -4.41 27.15
C GLU A 123 -6.04 -4.30 25.69
N GLU A 124 -5.41 -5.35 25.16
CA GLU A 124 -5.01 -5.43 23.76
C GLU A 124 -6.20 -5.30 22.81
N ASP A 125 -7.35 -5.87 23.15
CA ASP A 125 -8.56 -5.81 22.31
C ASP A 125 -9.31 -4.48 22.44
N THR A 126 -9.23 -3.83 23.60
CA THR A 126 -10.01 -2.61 23.91
C THR A 126 -9.26 -1.31 23.69
N ARG A 127 -7.92 -1.35 23.65
CA ARG A 127 -7.06 -0.15 23.52
C ARG A 127 -6.08 -0.19 22.35
N MET A 128 -5.81 -1.38 21.80
CA MET A 128 -4.76 -1.54 20.77
C MET A 128 -5.30 -2.07 19.45
N LYS A 129 -6.41 -2.82 19.47
CA LYS A 129 -7.14 -3.22 18.27
C LYS A 129 -8.18 -2.13 17.95
N VAL A 130 -7.84 -1.32 16.94
CA VAL A 130 -8.54 -0.12 16.40
C VAL A 130 -8.26 1.18 17.17
#